data_AF-A0A7R9LL52-F1
#
_entry.id   AF-A0A7R9LL52-F1
#
_cell.length_a   1.000
_cell.length_b   1.000
_cell.length_c   1.000
_cell.angle_alpha   90.00
_cell.angle_beta   90.00
_cell.angle_gamma   90.00
#
_symmetry.space_group_name_H-M   'P 1'
#
loop_
_entity.id
_entity.type
_entity.pdbx_description
1 polymer ?
#
loop_
_entity_poly.entity_id
_entity_poly.type
_entity_poly.pdbx_seq_one_letter_code
_entity_poly.pdbx_strand_id
1 'polypeptide(L)'
;DLLLNEGNDFVLKIPFVDHIFDNSVIDDVTVKVILPEGSSDINYRSAYTVDRQKDQKHYTYLDTIGRTVLVFHKSNVVEEHIQDVEVHYKFNKILLLQEPLLVVGAIFSLCILVVIYVRLDFSISKNPQKQSSAKINAINDSIIGHHDRRATVYEQLDKASNKFKTTKDLAAFQAIQKRLNAEHKTETQAITDLQARLKQEGASSESLERVNELQRLDRSLKEQISQQMLLVEKLVNGKVAKAAYLESDAQITKKKEESVHKILVLIKNL
;
A
#
# COMPACT_ATOMS: atom_id res chain seq x y z
N ASP A 1 38.15 -19.96 2.30
CA ASP A 1 39.58 -20.36 2.34
C ASP A 1 40.35 -20.03 1.07
N LEU A 2 39.76 -20.17 -0.13
CA LEU A 2 40.44 -19.86 -1.41
C LEU A 2 40.40 -18.37 -1.82
N LEU A 3 39.44 -17.60 -1.29
CA LEU A 3 39.30 -16.16 -1.59
C LEU A 3 39.61 -15.35 -0.34
N LEU A 4 40.61 -14.47 -0.46
CA LEU A 4 40.99 -13.48 0.54
C LEU A 4 40.55 -12.10 0.07
N ASN A 5 40.09 -11.26 1.00
CA ASN A 5 39.73 -9.89 0.67
C ASN A 5 40.24 -8.89 1.72
N GLU A 6 40.64 -7.72 1.24
CA GLU A 6 40.98 -6.57 2.06
C GLU A 6 40.34 -5.34 1.41
N GLY A 7 39.26 -4.82 2.00
CA GLY A 7 38.51 -3.72 1.40
C GLY A 7 37.92 -4.09 0.03
N ASN A 8 38.50 -3.51 -1.03
CA ASN A 8 38.14 -3.73 -2.44
C ASN A 8 39.20 -4.56 -3.21
N ASP A 9 40.30 -4.93 -2.56
CA ASP A 9 41.32 -5.80 -3.14
C ASP A 9 40.98 -7.26 -2.80
N PHE A 10 40.98 -8.10 -3.82
CA PHE A 10 40.66 -9.51 -3.71
C PHE A 10 41.80 -10.36 -4.26
N VAL A 11 42.10 -11.44 -3.56
CA VAL A 11 43.11 -12.43 -3.95
C VAL A 11 42.45 -13.80 -3.99
N LEU A 12 42.37 -14.37 -5.19
CA LEU A 12 41.91 -15.73 -5.41
C LEU A 12 43.13 -16.64 -5.49
N LYS A 13 43.23 -17.59 -4.56
CA LYS A 13 44.28 -18.60 -4.52
C LYS A 13 43.68 -19.95 -4.85
N ILE A 14 44.08 -20.53 -5.98
CA ILE A 14 43.56 -21.81 -6.47
C ILE A 14 44.69 -22.67 -7.02
N PRO A 15 44.66 -24.01 -6.87
CA PRO A 15 45.62 -24.88 -7.52
C PRO A 15 45.48 -24.76 -9.04
N PHE A 16 46.60 -24.64 -9.76
CA PHE A 16 46.57 -24.55 -11.23
C PHE A 16 46.04 -25.82 -11.88
N VAL A 17 46.47 -26.96 -11.34
CA VAL A 17 45.97 -28.31 -11.66
C VAL A 17 45.69 -28.99 -10.34
N ASP A 18 44.55 -29.65 -10.24
CA ASP A 18 44.19 -30.46 -9.08
C ASP A 18 44.65 -31.90 -9.28
N HIS A 19 44.80 -32.66 -8.19
CA HIS A 19 45.17 -34.07 -8.28
C HIS A 19 44.06 -34.87 -8.99
N ILE A 20 44.42 -35.57 -10.06
CA ILE A 20 43.48 -36.42 -10.83
C ILE A 20 43.67 -37.90 -10.47
N PHE A 21 44.89 -38.41 -10.60
CA PHE A 21 45.32 -39.75 -10.18
C PHE A 21 46.85 -39.79 -10.05
N ASP A 22 47.38 -40.77 -9.31
CA ASP A 22 48.82 -40.95 -9.05
C ASP A 22 49.64 -41.06 -10.34
N ASN A 23 50.74 -40.30 -10.43
CA ASN A 23 51.60 -40.23 -11.62
C ASN A 23 50.88 -39.73 -12.88
N SER A 24 49.92 -38.82 -12.71
CA SER A 24 49.25 -38.19 -13.84
C SER A 24 50.21 -37.32 -14.66
N VAL A 25 50.10 -37.48 -15.98
CA VAL A 25 50.80 -36.66 -16.98
C VAL A 25 49.74 -36.07 -17.89
N ILE A 26 49.73 -34.75 -18.00
CA ILE A 26 48.77 -34.00 -18.80
C ILE A 26 49.53 -33.34 -19.94
N ASP A 27 49.23 -33.73 -21.17
CA ASP A 27 49.86 -33.19 -22.37
C ASP A 27 49.57 -31.68 -22.51
N ASP A 28 48.30 -31.28 -22.35
CA ASP A 28 47.86 -29.89 -22.45
C ASP A 28 46.78 -29.57 -21.41
N VAL A 29 46.99 -28.51 -20.64
CA VAL A 29 45.97 -27.96 -19.73
C VAL A 29 45.63 -26.53 -20.10
N THR A 30 44.34 -26.21 -20.04
CA THR A 30 43.83 -24.85 -20.19
C THR A 30 42.93 -24.51 -19.02
N VAL A 31 43.38 -23.57 -18.18
CA VAL A 31 42.65 -23.10 -17.00
C VAL A 31 41.96 -21.79 -17.35
N LYS A 32 40.66 -21.72 -17.12
CA LYS A 32 39.86 -20.50 -17.34
C LYS A 32 39.32 -20.00 -16.01
N VAL A 33 39.76 -18.83 -15.59
CA VAL A 33 39.30 -18.17 -14.37
C VAL A 33 38.33 -17.05 -14.75
N ILE A 34 37.06 -17.22 -14.40
CA ILE A 34 35.99 -16.24 -14.67
C ILE A 34 35.88 -15.31 -13.46
N LEU A 35 36.17 -14.02 -13.66
CA LEU A 35 36.11 -13.01 -12.61
C LEU A 35 34.73 -12.31 -12.60
N PRO A 36 34.30 -11.75 -11.45
CA PRO A 36 33.08 -10.95 -11.38
C PRO A 36 33.06 -9.78 -12.37
N GLU A 37 31.86 -9.39 -12.82
CA GLU A 37 31.68 -8.21 -13.67
C GLU A 37 32.23 -6.95 -12.97
N GLY A 38 32.97 -6.10 -13.69
CA GLY A 38 33.58 -4.89 -13.10
C GLY A 38 34.84 -5.13 -12.28
N SER A 39 35.48 -6.31 -12.40
CA SER A 39 36.83 -6.54 -11.91
C SER A 39 37.84 -5.68 -12.68
N SER A 40 38.76 -5.04 -11.95
CA SER A 40 39.80 -4.13 -12.46
C SER A 40 41.18 -4.47 -11.90
N ASP A 41 42.25 -3.89 -12.46
CA ASP A 41 43.64 -4.10 -12.02
C ASP A 41 44.05 -5.59 -11.86
N ILE A 42 43.72 -6.41 -12.87
CA ILE A 42 43.88 -7.87 -12.79
C ILE A 42 45.35 -8.25 -13.00
N ASN A 43 45.95 -8.88 -11.99
CA ASN A 43 47.30 -9.41 -12.00
C ASN A 43 47.30 -10.87 -11.54
N TYR A 44 48.29 -11.66 -11.97
CA TYR A 44 48.43 -13.04 -11.53
C TYR A 44 49.86 -13.33 -11.07
N ARG A 45 50.00 -14.30 -10.16
CA ARG A 45 51.27 -14.86 -9.71
C ARG A 45 51.18 -16.37 -9.79
N SER A 46 52.19 -16.98 -10.39
CA SER A 46 52.32 -18.44 -10.50
C SER A 46 53.72 -18.86 -10.04
N ALA A 47 53.82 -20.04 -9.43
CA ALA A 47 55.09 -20.59 -8.96
C ALA A 47 56.05 -20.99 -10.10
N TYR A 48 55.51 -21.16 -11.31
CA TYR A 48 56.24 -21.54 -12.53
C TYR A 48 55.69 -20.79 -13.75
N THR A 49 56.40 -20.86 -14.87
CA THR A 49 56.02 -20.20 -16.12
C THR A 49 54.77 -20.82 -16.73
N VAL A 50 53.75 -20.00 -16.95
CA VAL A 50 52.47 -20.36 -17.56
C VAL A 50 52.18 -19.40 -18.71
N ASP A 51 51.67 -19.93 -19.83
CA ASP A 51 51.35 -19.13 -21.01
C ASP A 51 49.98 -18.47 -20.82
N ARG A 52 49.99 -17.16 -20.57
CA ARG A 52 48.74 -16.37 -20.53
C ARG A 52 48.27 -16.07 -21.95
N GLN A 53 47.08 -16.55 -22.27
CA GLN A 53 46.40 -16.21 -23.52
C GLN A 53 45.64 -14.88 -23.40
N LYS A 54 45.13 -14.39 -24.53
CA LYS A 54 44.31 -13.19 -24.56
C LYS A 54 43.05 -13.36 -23.70
N ASP A 55 42.82 -12.40 -22.81
CA ASP A 55 41.63 -12.35 -21.97
C ASP A 55 40.34 -12.39 -22.83
N GLN A 56 39.38 -13.17 -22.37
CA GLN A 56 38.09 -13.36 -23.04
C GLN A 56 36.98 -12.70 -22.21
N LYS A 57 35.80 -12.56 -22.82
CA LYS A 57 34.59 -12.15 -22.11
C LYS A 57 33.60 -13.31 -22.05
N HIS A 58 32.99 -13.50 -20.90
CA HIS A 58 31.92 -14.47 -20.69
C HIS A 58 30.66 -13.75 -20.24
N TYR A 59 29.54 -14.06 -20.88
CA TYR A 59 28.24 -13.48 -20.55
C TYR A 59 27.36 -14.56 -19.93
N THR A 60 26.89 -14.29 -18.72
CA THR A 60 25.92 -15.14 -18.01
C THR A 60 24.65 -14.35 -17.68
N TYR A 61 23.79 -14.95 -16.86
CA TYR A 61 22.55 -14.34 -16.40
C TYR A 61 22.82 -13.04 -15.64
N LEU A 62 22.03 -12.00 -15.93
CA LEU A 62 22.07 -10.68 -15.29
C LEU A 62 23.38 -9.89 -15.49
N ASP A 63 24.24 -10.32 -16.42
CA ASP A 63 25.42 -9.55 -16.81
C ASP A 63 25.04 -8.41 -17.76
N THR A 64 25.64 -7.23 -17.58
CA THR A 64 25.41 -6.08 -18.49
C THR A 64 26.55 -5.83 -19.46
N ILE A 65 27.79 -5.91 -18.99
CA ILE A 65 29.02 -5.62 -19.74
C ILE A 65 29.80 -6.92 -20.05
N GLY A 66 29.58 -7.96 -19.23
CA GLY A 66 30.21 -9.27 -19.31
C GLY A 66 31.41 -9.43 -18.35
N ARG A 67 31.67 -10.67 -17.97
CA ARG A 67 32.72 -11.09 -17.03
C ARG A 67 34.05 -11.28 -17.74
N THR A 68 35.14 -10.81 -17.14
CA THR A 68 36.50 -11.03 -17.67
C THR A 68 36.94 -12.46 -17.37
N VAL A 69 37.43 -13.16 -18.38
CA VAL A 69 37.95 -14.52 -18.25
C VAL A 69 39.45 -14.50 -18.54
N LEU A 70 40.23 -14.88 -17.53
CA LEU A 70 41.65 -15.14 -17.68
C LEU A 70 41.83 -16.56 -18.21
N VAL A 71 42.63 -16.70 -19.27
CA VAL A 71 42.90 -17.99 -19.89
C VAL A 71 44.39 -18.28 -19.77
N PHE A 72 44.71 -19.34 -19.07
CA PHE A 72 46.07 -19.82 -18.87
C PHE A 72 46.24 -21.16 -19.54
N HIS A 73 47.32 -21.33 -20.27
CA HIS A 73 47.65 -22.55 -21.00
C HIS A 73 49.03 -23.06 -20.58
N LYS A 74 49.17 -24.37 -20.48
CA LYS A 74 50.46 -25.01 -20.22
C LYS A 74 50.45 -26.43 -20.79
N SER A 75 51.52 -26.79 -21.47
CA SER A 75 51.77 -28.17 -21.91
C SER A 75 52.73 -28.90 -20.96
N ASN A 76 52.65 -30.23 -20.96
CA ASN A 76 53.48 -31.16 -20.20
C ASN A 76 53.44 -30.89 -18.69
N VAL A 77 52.27 -31.06 -18.09
CA VAL A 77 52.06 -30.90 -16.63
C VAL A 77 52.10 -32.26 -15.95
N VAL A 78 52.82 -32.32 -14.84
CA VAL A 78 52.94 -33.51 -13.98
C VAL A 78 52.46 -33.19 -12.57
N GLU A 79 52.29 -34.22 -11.73
CA GLU A 79 51.77 -34.10 -10.37
C GLU A 79 52.55 -33.09 -9.49
N GLU A 80 53.86 -32.93 -9.70
CA GLU A 80 54.69 -31.96 -8.99
C GLU A 80 54.34 -30.49 -9.30
N HIS A 81 53.56 -30.23 -10.35
CA HIS A 81 53.06 -28.90 -10.70
C HIS A 81 51.73 -28.55 -10.02
N ILE A 82 51.23 -29.36 -9.09
CA ILE A 82 50.09 -29.02 -8.24
C ILE A 82 50.54 -27.94 -7.25
N GLN A 83 50.59 -26.70 -7.73
CA GLN A 83 50.94 -25.49 -6.97
C GLN A 83 49.84 -24.44 -7.15
N ASP A 84 49.73 -23.57 -6.16
CA ASP A 84 48.73 -22.51 -6.16
C ASP A 84 49.09 -21.40 -7.16
N VAL A 85 48.07 -20.89 -7.82
CA VAL A 85 48.08 -19.66 -8.61
C VAL A 85 47.24 -18.61 -7.88
N GLU A 86 47.81 -17.42 -7.75
CA GLU A 86 47.18 -16.29 -7.09
C GLU A 86 46.74 -15.27 -8.14
N VAL A 87 45.45 -14.95 -8.15
CA VAL A 87 44.87 -13.91 -9.02
C VAL A 87 44.46 -12.73 -8.15
N HIS A 88 45.14 -11.60 -8.33
CA HIS A 88 44.85 -10.35 -7.66
C HIS A 88 43.97 -9.49 -8.54
N TYR A 89 42.85 -9.01 -8.01
CA TYR A 89 41.95 -8.11 -8.73
C TYR A 89 41.26 -7.15 -7.76
N LYS A 90 40.89 -5.98 -8.27
CA LYS A 90 40.07 -5.02 -7.54
C LYS A 90 38.62 -5.14 -7.96
N PHE A 91 37.75 -5.21 -6.97
CA PHE A 91 36.31 -5.30 -7.20
C PHE A 91 35.55 -4.39 -6.23
N ASN A 92 34.72 -3.50 -6.78
CA ASN A 92 33.89 -2.62 -5.98
C ASN A 92 32.64 -3.36 -5.50
N LYS A 93 32.53 -3.58 -4.18
CA LYS A 93 31.39 -4.29 -3.57
C LYS A 93 30.03 -3.63 -3.84
N ILE A 94 29.99 -2.32 -4.10
CA ILE A 94 28.74 -1.62 -4.45
C ILE A 94 28.16 -2.17 -5.76
N LEU A 95 29.01 -2.66 -6.66
CA LEU A 95 28.59 -3.21 -7.94
C LEU A 95 27.77 -4.51 -7.78
N LEU A 96 27.89 -5.21 -6.65
CA LEU A 96 27.03 -6.36 -6.34
C LEU A 96 25.55 -5.99 -6.25
N LEU A 97 25.22 -4.72 -5.94
CA LEU A 97 23.84 -4.25 -5.90
C LEU A 97 23.24 -4.03 -7.29
N GLN A 98 24.06 -4.01 -8.34
CA GLN A 98 23.58 -3.81 -9.71
C GLN A 98 22.68 -4.95 -10.18
N GLU A 99 23.05 -6.21 -9.92
CA GLU A 99 22.28 -7.36 -10.39
C GLU A 99 20.87 -7.41 -9.76
N PRO A 100 20.69 -7.28 -8.43
CA PRO A 100 19.35 -7.19 -7.84
C PRO A 100 18.58 -5.96 -8.33
N LEU A 101 19.23 -4.80 -8.48
CA LEU A 101 18.58 -3.58 -8.92
C LEU A 101 18.09 -3.69 -10.38
N LEU A 102 18.79 -4.44 -11.23
CA LEU A 102 18.35 -4.71 -12.60
C LEU A 102 17.02 -5.47 -12.61
N VAL A 103 16.89 -6.51 -11.79
CA VAL A 103 15.64 -7.28 -11.66
C VAL A 103 14.51 -6.41 -11.13
N VAL A 104 14.77 -5.62 -10.09
CA VAL A 104 13.79 -4.66 -9.55
C VAL A 104 13.37 -3.65 -10.63
N GLY A 105 14.32 -3.09 -11.37
CA GLY A 105 14.07 -2.15 -12.46
C GLY A 105 13.19 -2.74 -13.57
N ALA A 106 13.45 -4.00 -13.95
CA ALA A 106 12.65 -4.70 -14.95
C ALA A 106 11.19 -4.89 -14.49
N ILE A 107 10.98 -5.38 -13.26
CA ILE A 107 9.63 -5.55 -12.69
C ILE A 107 8.93 -4.20 -12.54
N PHE A 108 9.64 -3.19 -12.05
CA PHE A 108 9.10 -1.84 -11.88
C PHE A 108 8.67 -1.22 -13.21
N SER A 109 9.45 -1.41 -14.27
CA SER A 109 9.10 -0.94 -15.61
C SER A 109 7.80 -1.58 -16.13
N LEU A 110 7.60 -2.87 -15.86
CA LEU A 110 6.36 -3.58 -16.20
C LEU A 110 5.17 -3.01 -15.42
N CYS A 111 5.34 -2.75 -14.12
CA CYS A 111 4.29 -2.11 -13.32
C CYS A 111 3.90 -0.73 -13.87
N ILE A 112 4.88 0.09 -14.25
CA ILE A 112 4.62 1.40 -14.87
C ILE A 112 3.83 1.23 -16.17
N LEU A 113 4.22 0.28 -17.04
CA LEU A 113 3.54 0.02 -18.30
C LEU A 113 2.06 -0.33 -18.05
N VAL A 114 1.78 -1.19 -17.07
CA VAL A 114 0.40 -1.55 -16.68
C VAL A 114 -0.37 -0.33 -16.14
N VAL A 115 0.25 0.50 -15.30
CA VAL A 115 -0.38 1.73 -14.80
C VAL A 115 -0.74 2.67 -15.93
N ILE A 116 0.17 2.88 -16.89
CA ILE A 116 -0.07 3.69 -18.08
C ILE A 116 -1.22 3.09 -18.89
N TYR A 117 -1.19 1.78 -19.15
CA TYR A 117 -2.22 1.08 -19.91
C TYR A 117 -3.62 1.26 -19.30
N VAL A 118 -3.77 1.09 -17.98
CA VAL A 118 -5.06 1.26 -17.27
C VAL A 118 -5.52 2.72 -17.24
N ARG A 119 -4.59 3.68 -17.31
CA ARG A 119 -4.91 5.12 -17.30
C ARG A 119 -5.21 5.68 -18.68
N LEU A 120 -4.81 5.00 -19.76
CA LEU A 120 -5.14 5.40 -21.12
C LEU A 120 -6.56 4.94 -21.47
N ASP A 121 -7.47 5.90 -21.58
CA ASP A 121 -8.83 5.66 -22.08
C ASP A 121 -8.81 5.61 -23.61
N PHE A 122 -8.77 4.39 -24.16
CA PHE A 122 -8.88 4.14 -25.61
C PHE A 122 -10.34 4.00 -26.08
N SER A 123 -11.31 4.61 -25.40
CA SER A 123 -12.71 4.57 -25.80
C SER A 123 -12.96 5.43 -27.06
N ILE A 124 -13.30 4.77 -28.16
CA ILE A 124 -13.60 5.40 -29.47
C ILE A 124 -14.96 6.13 -29.44
N SER A 125 -15.91 5.67 -28.62
CA SER A 125 -17.18 6.35 -28.39
C SER A 125 -17.49 6.40 -26.90
N LYS A 126 -17.49 7.62 -26.34
CA LYS A 126 -17.92 7.86 -24.97
C LYS A 126 -19.40 7.53 -24.86
N ASN A 127 -19.74 6.33 -24.36
CA ASN A 127 -21.12 5.94 -24.15
C ASN A 127 -21.75 6.83 -23.06
N PRO A 128 -22.68 7.74 -23.40
CA PRO A 128 -23.23 8.72 -22.46
C PRO A 128 -23.96 8.05 -21.28
N GLN A 129 -24.51 6.85 -21.49
CA GLN A 129 -25.17 6.08 -20.43
C GLN A 129 -24.19 5.62 -19.34
N LYS A 130 -23.01 5.11 -19.72
CA LYS A 130 -22.01 4.65 -18.74
C LYS A 130 -21.39 5.81 -17.95
N GLN A 131 -21.20 6.97 -18.58
CA GLN A 131 -20.79 8.19 -17.88
C GLN A 131 -21.86 8.72 -16.93
N SER A 132 -23.13 8.72 -17.35
CA SER A 132 -24.25 9.07 -16.47
C SER A 132 -24.31 8.13 -15.26
N SER A 133 -24.17 6.81 -15.45
CA SER A 133 -24.12 5.84 -14.34
C SER A 133 -22.93 6.08 -13.39
N ALA A 134 -21.74 6.38 -13.91
CA ALA A 134 -20.57 6.67 -13.06
C ALA A 134 -20.76 7.96 -12.23
N LYS A 135 -21.35 9.00 -12.83
CA LYS A 135 -21.69 10.24 -12.12
C LYS A 135 -22.76 10.01 -11.06
N ILE A 136 -23.80 9.22 -11.37
CA ILE A 136 -24.86 8.84 -10.43
C ILE A 136 -24.26 8.10 -9.22
N ASN A 137 -23.39 7.13 -9.45
CA ASN A 137 -22.71 6.41 -8.37
C ASN A 137 -21.85 7.34 -7.51
N ALA A 138 -21.10 8.26 -8.13
CA ALA A 138 -20.30 9.24 -7.37
C ALA A 138 -21.16 10.19 -6.52
N ILE A 139 -22.37 10.55 -6.99
CA ILE A 139 -23.33 11.33 -6.22
C ILE A 139 -23.89 10.49 -5.05
N ASN A 140 -24.22 9.22 -5.28
CA ASN A 140 -24.66 8.30 -4.22
C ASN A 140 -23.58 8.12 -3.14
N ASP A 141 -22.31 7.88 -3.53
CA ASP A 141 -21.18 7.78 -2.61
C ASP A 141 -21.01 9.06 -1.77
N SER A 142 -21.20 10.23 -2.39
CA SER A 142 -21.17 11.51 -1.69
C SER A 142 -22.31 11.61 -0.66
N ILE A 143 -23.53 11.20 -1.02
CA ILE A 143 -24.69 11.16 -0.12
C ILE A 143 -24.43 10.24 1.07
N ILE A 144 -23.85 9.06 0.84
CA ILE A 144 -23.47 8.12 1.92
C ILE A 144 -22.46 8.78 2.86
N GLY A 145 -21.40 9.42 2.33
CA GLY A 145 -20.41 10.12 3.14
C GLY A 145 -21.01 11.26 3.99
N HIS A 146 -22.03 11.96 3.50
CA HIS A 146 -22.77 12.95 4.28
C HIS A 146 -23.62 12.31 5.39
N HIS A 147 -24.21 11.12 5.17
CA HIS A 147 -24.90 10.38 6.21
C HIS A 147 -23.96 9.87 7.31
N ASP A 148 -22.74 9.44 6.98
CA ASP A 148 -21.73 9.04 7.97
C ASP A 148 -21.30 10.20 8.87
N ARG A 149 -21.18 11.41 8.31
CA ARG A 149 -20.95 12.63 9.10
C ARG A 149 -22.12 12.92 10.04
N ARG A 150 -23.37 12.76 9.58
CA ARG A 150 -24.56 12.90 10.45
C ARG A 150 -24.56 11.88 11.59
N ALA A 151 -24.19 10.63 11.33
CA ALA A 151 -24.03 9.61 12.36
C ALA A 151 -22.98 10.01 13.41
N THR A 152 -21.85 10.57 12.95
CA THR A 152 -20.80 11.12 13.84
C THR A 152 -21.32 12.26 14.71
N VAL A 153 -22.11 13.18 14.14
CA VAL A 153 -22.75 14.26 14.89
C VAL A 153 -23.67 13.69 16.00
N TYR A 154 -24.44 12.64 15.70
CA TYR A 154 -25.30 11.99 16.69
C TYR A 154 -24.51 11.34 17.83
N GLU A 155 -23.40 10.67 17.53
CA GLU A 155 -22.50 10.12 18.53
C GLU A 155 -21.91 11.21 19.44
N GLN A 156 -21.52 12.36 18.86
CA GLN A 156 -21.02 13.50 19.63
C GLN A 156 -22.10 14.12 20.53
N LEU A 157 -23.35 14.18 20.06
CA LEU A 157 -24.49 14.66 20.87
C LEU A 157 -24.77 13.72 22.07
N ASP A 158 -24.63 12.41 21.87
CA ASP A 158 -24.77 11.42 22.95
C ASP A 158 -23.66 11.55 23.99
N LYS A 159 -22.40 11.64 23.54
CA LYS A 159 -21.23 11.91 24.41
C LYS A 159 -21.40 13.21 25.19
N ALA A 160 -21.86 14.28 24.55
CA ALA A 160 -22.14 15.56 25.20
C ALA A 160 -23.24 15.42 26.26
N SER A 161 -24.30 14.66 25.97
CA SER A 161 -25.40 14.41 26.90
C SER A 161 -24.93 13.62 28.14
N ASN A 162 -24.09 12.61 27.95
CA ASN A 162 -23.53 11.83 29.05
C ASN A 162 -22.55 12.64 29.91
N LYS A 163 -21.72 13.49 29.28
CA LYS A 163 -20.85 14.43 30.00
C LYS A 163 -21.66 15.47 30.78
N PHE A 164 -22.79 15.92 30.26
CA PHE A 164 -23.65 16.87 30.96
C PHE A 164 -24.31 16.25 32.20
N LYS A 165 -24.69 14.96 32.17
CA LYS A 165 -25.20 14.24 33.36
C LYS A 165 -24.20 14.24 34.53
N THR A 166 -22.89 14.22 34.26
CA THR A 166 -21.84 14.20 35.29
C THR A 166 -21.38 15.59 35.71
N THR A 167 -21.12 16.48 34.74
CA THR A 167 -20.59 17.82 34.98
C THR A 167 -21.64 18.83 35.45
N LYS A 168 -22.91 18.63 35.06
CA LYS A 168 -24.03 19.57 35.27
C LYS A 168 -23.80 20.98 34.70
N ASP A 169 -22.84 21.14 33.79
CA ASP A 169 -22.54 22.41 33.13
C ASP A 169 -23.48 22.63 31.93
N LEU A 170 -24.55 23.39 32.17
CA LEU A 170 -25.59 23.66 31.17
C LEU A 170 -25.09 24.55 30.03
N ALA A 171 -24.23 25.52 30.33
CA ALA A 171 -23.72 26.46 29.34
C ALA A 171 -22.81 25.74 28.33
N ALA A 172 -21.90 24.88 28.81
CA ALA A 172 -21.05 24.09 27.94
C ALA A 172 -21.85 23.09 27.09
N PHE A 173 -22.88 22.46 27.66
CA PHE A 173 -23.75 21.53 26.94
C PHE A 173 -24.53 22.23 25.82
N GLN A 174 -25.18 23.37 26.11
CA GLN A 174 -25.94 24.13 25.12
C GLN A 174 -25.05 24.68 24.00
N ALA A 175 -23.81 25.09 24.32
CA ALA A 175 -22.84 25.53 23.31
C ALA A 175 -22.49 24.40 22.33
N ILE A 176 -22.18 23.20 22.84
CA ILE A 176 -21.90 22.02 22.01
C ILE A 176 -23.14 21.62 21.20
N GLN A 177 -24.31 21.60 21.81
CA GLN A 177 -25.58 21.28 21.15
C GLN A 177 -25.88 22.24 20.00
N LYS A 178 -25.70 23.56 20.20
CA LYS A 178 -25.90 24.56 19.14
C LYS A 178 -24.94 24.35 17.97
N ARG A 179 -23.66 24.08 18.25
CA ARG A 179 -22.64 23.80 17.22
C ARG A 179 -23.00 22.56 16.39
N LEU A 180 -23.30 21.45 17.07
CA LEU A 180 -23.62 20.18 16.41
C LEU A 180 -24.95 20.22 15.64
N ASN A 181 -25.94 20.98 16.11
CA ASN A 181 -27.17 21.23 15.35
C ASN A 181 -26.91 22.06 14.09
N ALA A 182 -25.97 23.02 14.12
CA ALA A 182 -25.59 23.77 12.93
C ALA A 182 -24.87 22.89 11.91
N GLU A 183 -23.94 22.04 12.36
CA GLU A 183 -23.25 21.05 11.52
C GLU A 183 -24.25 20.08 10.86
N HIS A 184 -25.18 19.52 11.64
CA HIS A 184 -26.26 18.66 11.12
C HIS A 184 -27.11 19.35 10.04
N LYS A 185 -27.42 20.65 10.21
CA LYS A 185 -28.15 21.44 9.23
C LYS A 185 -27.36 21.60 7.92
N THR A 186 -26.05 21.86 8.02
CA THR A 186 -25.16 21.95 6.86
C THR A 186 -25.13 20.65 6.08
N GLU A 187 -24.96 19.51 6.77
CA GLU A 187 -24.97 18.19 6.13
C GLU A 187 -26.32 17.87 5.49
N THR A 188 -27.43 18.25 6.14
CA THR A 188 -28.78 18.08 5.59
C THR A 188 -28.96 18.88 4.30
N GLN A 189 -28.48 20.12 4.24
CA GLN A 189 -28.56 20.95 3.03
C GLN A 189 -27.71 20.36 1.90
N ALA A 190 -26.50 19.87 2.20
CA ALA A 190 -25.64 19.24 1.21
C ALA A 190 -26.30 18.01 0.58
N ILE A 191 -26.97 17.17 1.37
CA ILE A 191 -27.73 16.02 0.85
C ILE A 191 -28.88 16.49 -0.04
N THR A 192 -29.61 17.55 0.34
CA THR A 192 -30.70 18.11 -0.49
C THR A 192 -30.18 18.62 -1.84
N ASP A 193 -29.03 19.28 -1.86
CA ASP A 193 -28.40 19.77 -3.09
C ASP A 193 -27.92 18.60 -3.98
N LEU A 194 -27.32 17.57 -3.38
CA LEU A 194 -26.92 16.34 -4.09
C LEU A 194 -28.12 15.57 -4.64
N GLN A 195 -29.22 15.52 -3.91
CA GLN A 195 -30.46 14.91 -4.37
C GLN A 195 -31.06 15.67 -5.58
N ALA A 196 -30.94 17.00 -5.61
CA ALA A 196 -31.35 17.78 -6.78
C ALA A 196 -30.46 17.47 -8.00
N ARG A 197 -29.14 17.33 -7.80
CA ARG A 197 -28.21 16.89 -8.87
C ARG A 197 -28.49 15.47 -9.35
N LEU A 198 -28.83 14.56 -8.43
CA LEU A 198 -29.21 13.18 -8.75
C LEU A 198 -30.43 13.12 -9.67
N LYS A 199 -31.42 14.01 -9.46
CA LYS A 199 -32.59 14.17 -10.34
C LYS A 199 -32.21 14.71 -11.72
N GLN A 200 -31.28 15.66 -11.79
CA GLN A 200 -30.83 16.28 -13.05
C GLN A 200 -30.04 15.30 -13.93
N GLU A 201 -29.24 14.42 -13.34
CA GLU A 201 -28.44 13.41 -14.05
C GLU A 201 -29.26 12.19 -14.50
N GLY A 202 -30.57 12.16 -14.23
CA GLY A 202 -31.50 11.15 -14.73
C GLY A 202 -31.45 9.81 -13.97
N ALA A 203 -31.17 9.85 -12.66
CA ALA A 203 -31.16 8.65 -11.83
C ALA A 203 -32.53 7.91 -11.84
N SER A 204 -32.49 6.60 -11.60
CA SER A 204 -33.70 5.78 -11.52
C SER A 204 -34.66 6.29 -10.43
N SER A 205 -35.95 6.11 -10.64
CA SER A 205 -36.99 6.43 -9.65
C SER A 205 -36.72 5.74 -8.30
N GLU A 206 -36.23 4.50 -8.36
CA GLU A 206 -35.88 3.71 -7.18
C GLU A 206 -34.75 4.32 -6.34
N SER A 207 -33.68 4.84 -6.98
CA SER A 207 -32.59 5.51 -6.28
C SER A 207 -33.07 6.78 -5.57
N LEU A 208 -33.91 7.57 -6.25
CA LEU A 208 -34.50 8.78 -5.69
C LEU A 208 -35.42 8.48 -4.51
N GLU A 209 -36.23 7.42 -4.58
CA GLU A 209 -37.09 6.97 -3.48
C GLU A 209 -36.28 6.55 -2.25
N ARG A 210 -35.18 5.81 -2.43
CA ARG A 210 -34.30 5.40 -1.33
C ARG A 210 -33.66 6.61 -0.63
N VAL A 211 -33.17 7.60 -1.38
CA VAL A 211 -32.61 8.84 -0.80
C VAL A 211 -33.68 9.64 -0.03
N ASN A 212 -34.91 9.70 -0.55
CA ASN A 212 -36.02 10.34 0.16
C ASN A 212 -36.37 9.62 1.46
N GLU A 213 -36.42 8.29 1.44
CA GLU A 213 -36.69 7.50 2.63
C GLU A 213 -35.58 7.64 3.67
N LEU A 214 -34.32 7.68 3.24
CA LEU A 214 -33.18 8.01 4.11
C LEU A 214 -33.37 9.36 4.80
N GLN A 215 -33.71 10.41 4.06
CA GLN A 215 -33.96 11.73 4.65
C GLN A 215 -35.13 11.71 5.66
N ARG A 216 -36.18 10.94 5.40
CA ARG A 216 -37.35 10.80 6.29
C ARG A 216 -36.98 10.11 7.60
N LEU A 217 -36.28 8.98 7.53
CA LEU A 217 -35.83 8.23 8.71
C LEU A 217 -34.85 9.05 9.54
N ASP A 218 -33.96 9.77 8.89
CA ASP A 218 -32.95 10.58 9.55
C ASP A 218 -33.55 11.83 10.23
N ARG A 219 -34.63 12.40 9.66
CA ARG A 219 -35.44 13.43 10.34
C ARG A 219 -36.09 12.87 11.61
N SER A 220 -36.69 11.68 11.52
CA SER A 220 -37.28 11.00 12.69
C SER A 220 -36.22 10.71 13.77
N LEU A 221 -35.03 10.24 13.37
CA LEU A 221 -33.91 10.02 14.29
C LEU A 221 -33.47 11.32 14.98
N LYS A 222 -33.37 12.43 14.23
CA LYS A 222 -33.03 13.74 14.79
C LYS A 222 -34.06 14.21 15.83
N GLU A 223 -35.34 13.98 15.59
CA GLU A 223 -36.41 14.30 16.53
C GLU A 223 -36.27 13.49 17.82
N GLN A 224 -36.01 12.17 17.72
CA GLN A 224 -35.77 11.31 18.89
C GLN A 224 -34.55 11.77 19.71
N ILE A 225 -33.45 12.12 19.04
CA ILE A 225 -32.25 12.66 19.71
C ILE A 225 -32.57 14.00 20.38
N SER A 226 -33.32 14.88 19.73
CA SER A 226 -33.73 16.16 20.33
C SER A 226 -34.59 15.95 21.57
N GLN A 227 -35.52 14.99 21.54
CA GLN A 227 -36.34 14.61 22.70
C GLN A 227 -35.47 14.08 23.85
N GLN A 228 -34.47 13.25 23.54
CA GLN A 228 -33.54 12.73 24.53
C GLN A 228 -32.74 13.85 25.21
N MET A 229 -32.21 14.80 24.44
CA MET A 229 -31.43 15.91 25.00
C MET A 229 -32.28 16.79 25.94
N LEU A 230 -33.52 17.09 25.55
CA LEU A 230 -34.46 17.83 26.41
C LEU A 230 -34.80 17.05 27.69
N LEU A 231 -34.94 15.72 27.59
CA LEU A 231 -35.22 14.86 28.72
C LEU A 231 -34.03 14.82 29.71
N VAL A 232 -32.79 14.78 29.21
CA VAL A 232 -31.57 14.86 30.03
C VAL A 232 -31.48 16.23 30.72
N GLU A 233 -31.78 17.33 30.03
CA GLU A 233 -31.82 18.66 30.62
C GLU A 233 -32.85 18.76 31.77
N LYS A 234 -34.05 18.21 31.56
CA LYS A 234 -35.07 18.15 32.62
C LYS A 234 -34.63 17.31 33.81
N LEU A 235 -33.95 16.18 33.59
CA LEU A 235 -33.43 15.32 34.66
C LEU A 235 -32.39 16.07 35.51
N VAL A 236 -31.39 16.69 34.87
CA VAL A 236 -30.32 17.42 35.59
C VAL A 236 -30.86 18.60 36.38
N ASN A 237 -31.87 19.30 35.83
CA ASN A 237 -32.58 20.39 36.50
C ASN A 237 -33.60 19.93 37.55
N GLY A 238 -33.73 18.62 37.83
CA GLY A 238 -34.67 18.07 38.82
C GLY A 238 -36.15 18.20 38.43
N LYS A 239 -36.46 18.53 37.17
CA LYS A 239 -37.82 18.73 36.67
C LYS A 239 -38.54 17.43 36.28
N VAL A 240 -37.84 16.30 36.31
CA VAL A 240 -38.38 14.96 36.00
C VAL A 240 -37.87 13.96 37.03
N ALA A 241 -38.76 13.11 37.54
CA ALA A 241 -38.41 12.03 38.45
C ALA A 241 -37.57 10.96 37.73
N LYS A 242 -36.60 10.37 38.44
CA LYS A 242 -35.68 9.37 37.88
C LYS A 242 -36.40 8.18 37.23
N ALA A 243 -37.50 7.70 37.82
CA ALA A 243 -38.29 6.61 37.26
C ALA A 243 -38.93 6.98 35.91
N ALA A 244 -39.56 8.15 35.81
CA ALA A 244 -40.16 8.65 34.57
C ALA A 244 -39.12 8.94 33.48
N TYR A 245 -37.91 9.38 33.88
CA TYR A 245 -36.77 9.52 32.98
C TYR A 245 -36.39 8.17 32.36
N LEU A 246 -36.19 7.12 33.18
CA LEU A 246 -35.74 5.81 32.72
C LEU A 246 -36.74 5.19 31.73
N GLU A 247 -38.05 5.32 32.00
CA GLU A 247 -39.09 4.82 31.10
C GLU A 247 -39.07 5.55 29.75
N SER A 248 -39.02 6.88 29.77
CA SER A 248 -39.01 7.70 28.55
C SER A 248 -37.72 7.52 27.74
N ASP A 249 -36.56 7.43 28.41
CA ASP A 249 -35.25 7.22 27.77
C ASP A 249 -35.15 5.84 27.13
N ALA A 250 -35.74 4.80 27.75
CA ALA A 250 -35.82 3.46 27.15
C ALA A 250 -36.66 3.44 25.87
N GLN A 251 -37.82 4.11 25.87
CA GLN A 251 -38.66 4.23 24.68
C GLN A 251 -37.96 4.98 23.53
N ILE A 252 -37.28 6.09 23.84
CA ILE A 252 -36.52 6.86 22.87
C ILE A 252 -35.36 6.04 22.31
N THR A 253 -34.63 5.33 23.17
CA THR A 253 -33.49 4.49 22.76
C THR A 253 -33.92 3.39 21.81
N LYS A 254 -35.02 2.69 22.11
CA LYS A 254 -35.58 1.67 21.21
C LYS A 254 -35.92 2.25 19.82
N LYS A 255 -36.59 3.42 19.78
CA LYS A 255 -36.92 4.10 18.51
C LYS A 255 -35.67 4.54 17.74
N LYS A 256 -34.63 5.02 18.44
CA LYS A 256 -33.34 5.37 17.81
C LYS A 256 -32.69 4.16 17.16
N GLU A 257 -32.61 3.03 17.86
CA GLU A 257 -32.03 1.78 17.35
C GLU A 257 -32.77 1.28 16.11
N GLU A 258 -34.11 1.27 16.15
CA GLU A 258 -34.93 0.90 14.98
C GLU A 258 -34.69 1.81 13.77
N SER A 259 -34.61 3.14 13.99
CA SER A 259 -34.32 4.10 12.91
C SER A 259 -32.90 3.92 12.35
N VAL A 260 -31.89 3.75 13.21
CA VAL A 260 -30.50 3.53 12.78
C VAL A 260 -30.39 2.24 11.97
N HIS A 261 -31.03 1.16 12.41
CA HIS A 261 -31.01 -0.10 11.67
C HIS A 261 -31.60 0.06 10.27
N LYS A 262 -32.76 0.73 10.14
CA LYS A 262 -33.38 1.00 8.83
C LYS A 262 -32.49 1.87 7.93
N ILE A 263 -31.84 2.89 8.49
CA ILE A 263 -30.89 3.74 7.76
C ILE A 263 -29.72 2.92 7.23
N LEU A 264 -29.09 2.08 8.05
CA LEU A 264 -27.98 1.23 7.63
C LEU A 264 -28.36 0.26 6.52
N VAL A 265 -29.55 -0.33 6.61
CA VAL A 265 -30.07 -1.22 5.55
C VAL A 265 -30.26 -0.46 4.24
N LEU A 266 -30.76 0.78 4.27
CA LEU A 266 -30.94 1.58 3.06
C LEU A 266 -29.61 2.06 2.47
N ILE A 267 -28.64 2.47 3.29
CA ILE A 267 -27.30 2.86 2.85
C ILE A 267 -26.60 1.70 2.13
N LYS A 268 -26.73 0.47 2.64
CA LYS A 268 -26.13 -0.72 2.00
C LYS A 268 -26.70 -1.02 0.61
N ASN A 269 -27.91 -0.54 0.33
CA ASN A 269 -28.64 -0.80 -0.91
C ASN A 269 -28.75 0.44 -1.81
N LEU A 270 -27.97 1.50 -1.52
CA LEU A 270 -27.87 2.71 -2.33
C LEU A 270 -26.80 2.57 -3.41
#